data_AF-A0A2T7A8W1-F1
#
_entry.id   AF-A0A2T7A8W1-F1
#
_cell.length_a   1.000
_cell.length_b   1.000
_cell.length_c   1.000
_cell.angle_alpha   90.00
_cell.angle_beta   90.00
_cell.angle_gamma   90.00
#
_symmetry.space_group_name_H-M   'P 1'
#
loop_
_entity.id
_entity.type
_entity.pdbx_description
1 polymer ?
#
loop_
_entity_poly.entity_id
_entity_poly.type
_entity_poly.pdbx_seq_one_letter_code
_entity_poly.pdbx_strand_id
1 'polypeptide(L)'
;MPPLDVLMVWHAFILNPRCFLEDCYRVGKIDFWRTGLPWSIIDSLIDNNFDYNLPITAINNFQISTNLKVENLDCPDSIPVNCPLCSSLVPVPVTNNKDNTGYADSKFSQTCPNGTCQAAINVETLSRAKFLQALNRLTSPAGTPLPGTVLDIDGKPNPEVMLPNNTWMFPNQFCIYLQDSLRTCGSDPRTADLNDVKSEMTRSLESRKFLKSGIVPYRRLDREGKISFRRMMSRFWSNPSPFSIHLVGAVIRQGVFVQKMAEIDWLHSPAIVDTIEAAVKKFERFMDMIKNYPDRCVVPTLNVDLVWHTLMGNPASYWKYTTAVTGKFIGHDDKIDEARLGKSFQWTCEKYEKLYNEPYSECMRSPTPLPDTTVIHNVANMTRHMLVLRSNPLPLPIHDQALLLLETPSNTRRSRPGDARICPLGGPNPRQVPAGAPESLLPRADL
;
A
#
# COMPACT_ATOMS: atom_id res chain seq x y z
N MET A 1 1.50 -26.46 12.79
CA MET A 1 1.51 -25.87 11.44
C MET A 1 0.07 -25.79 10.94
N PRO A 2 -0.33 -24.71 10.26
CA PRO A 2 -1.68 -24.58 9.70
C PRO A 2 -1.80 -25.23 8.30
N PRO A 3 -3.03 -25.35 7.77
CA PRO A 3 -3.33 -25.71 6.37
C PRO A 3 -2.58 -24.86 5.33
N LEU A 4 -2.40 -25.40 4.12
CA LEU A 4 -1.60 -24.77 3.05
C LEU A 4 -2.19 -23.42 2.60
N ASP A 5 -3.50 -23.33 2.50
CA ASP A 5 -4.22 -22.09 2.18
C ASP A 5 -4.01 -21.02 3.26
N VAL A 6 -4.01 -21.41 4.54
CA VAL A 6 -3.70 -20.52 5.67
C VAL A 6 -2.22 -20.09 5.65
N LEU A 7 -1.30 -21.00 5.28
CA LEU A 7 0.11 -20.65 5.04
C LEU A 7 0.26 -19.64 3.90
N MET A 8 -0.50 -19.80 2.80
CA MET A 8 -0.49 -18.87 1.67
C MET A 8 -0.98 -17.48 2.11
N VAL A 9 -2.02 -17.42 2.94
CA VAL A 9 -2.52 -16.17 3.53
C VAL A 9 -1.46 -15.54 4.44
N TRP A 10 -0.78 -16.33 5.28
CA TRP A 10 0.29 -15.85 6.17
C TRP A 10 1.49 -15.34 5.37
N HIS A 11 1.92 -16.07 4.34
CA HIS A 11 2.98 -15.67 3.42
C HIS A 11 2.64 -14.33 2.76
N ALA A 12 1.46 -14.19 2.16
CA ALA A 12 1.02 -12.94 1.53
C ALA A 12 0.99 -11.76 2.51
N PHE A 13 0.67 -12.01 3.79
CA PHE A 13 0.70 -10.97 4.83
C PHE A 13 2.13 -10.55 5.18
N ILE A 14 3.05 -11.51 5.38
CA ILE A 14 4.46 -11.24 5.67
C ILE A 14 5.14 -10.42 4.57
N LEU A 15 4.79 -10.68 3.31
CA LEU A 15 5.29 -9.92 2.16
C LEU A 15 4.80 -8.47 2.11
N ASN A 16 4.02 -8.03 3.08
CA ASN A 16 3.71 -6.61 3.33
C ASN A 16 4.42 -6.15 4.63
N PRO A 17 5.77 -6.07 4.64
CA PRO A 17 6.58 -6.13 5.86
C PRO A 17 6.28 -5.02 6.87
N ARG A 18 6.03 -3.79 6.39
CA ARG A 18 5.64 -2.65 7.24
C ARG A 18 4.26 -2.85 7.88
N CYS A 19 3.29 -3.34 7.11
CA CYS A 19 1.93 -3.56 7.61
C CYS A 19 1.89 -4.73 8.58
N PHE A 20 2.62 -5.81 8.26
CA PHE A 20 2.74 -6.99 9.11
C PHE A 20 3.39 -6.66 10.45
N LEU A 21 4.50 -5.92 10.44
CA LEU A 21 5.15 -5.41 11.66
C LEU A 21 4.19 -4.56 12.49
N GLU A 22 3.54 -3.58 11.87
CA GLU A 22 2.67 -2.66 12.59
C GLU A 22 1.45 -3.35 13.19
N ASP A 23 0.79 -4.25 12.46
CA ASP A 23 -0.34 -5.00 13.00
C ASP A 23 0.10 -5.88 14.17
N CYS A 24 1.20 -6.64 14.04
CA CYS A 24 1.74 -7.46 15.12
C CYS A 24 2.11 -6.62 16.34
N TYR A 25 2.72 -5.46 16.15
CA TYR A 25 3.05 -4.53 17.22
C TYR A 25 1.80 -4.04 17.95
N ARG A 26 0.80 -3.57 17.19
CA ARG A 26 -0.45 -3.01 17.75
C ARG A 26 -1.28 -4.01 18.54
N VAL A 27 -1.21 -5.31 18.22
CA VAL A 27 -1.94 -6.36 18.94
C VAL A 27 -1.07 -7.11 19.97
N GLY A 28 0.16 -6.65 20.23
CA GLY A 28 1.05 -7.30 21.20
C GLY A 28 1.55 -8.69 20.77
N LYS A 29 1.68 -8.93 19.45
CA LYS A 29 2.14 -10.18 18.84
C LYS A 29 3.50 -10.02 18.15
N ILE A 30 4.41 -9.24 18.74
CA ILE A 30 5.74 -9.01 18.14
C ILE A 30 6.56 -10.30 18.02
N ASP A 31 6.35 -11.28 18.92
CA ASP A 31 7.03 -12.58 18.84
C ASP A 31 6.57 -13.38 17.62
N PHE A 32 5.31 -13.24 17.18
CA PHE A 32 4.82 -13.81 15.93
C PHE A 32 5.53 -13.18 14.73
N TRP A 33 5.72 -11.85 14.73
CA TRP A 33 6.50 -11.17 13.71
C TRP A 33 7.96 -11.65 13.68
N ARG A 34 8.59 -11.83 14.84
CA ARG A 34 9.99 -12.31 14.95
C ARG A 34 10.18 -13.74 14.47
N THR A 35 9.17 -14.60 14.67
CA THR A 35 9.22 -16.01 14.28
C THR A 35 9.37 -16.16 12.77
N GLY A 36 8.67 -15.33 11.98
CA GLY A 36 8.63 -15.46 10.53
C GLY A 36 7.99 -16.77 10.08
N LEU A 37 8.19 -17.13 8.81
CA LEU A 37 7.77 -18.43 8.30
C LEU A 37 8.75 -19.51 8.75
N PRO A 38 8.27 -20.61 9.36
CA PRO A 38 9.12 -21.71 9.81
C PRO A 38 9.50 -22.60 8.63
N TRP A 39 10.35 -22.11 7.73
CA TRP A 39 10.70 -22.77 6.48
C TRP A 39 11.19 -24.20 6.64
N SER A 40 12.01 -24.50 7.66
CA SER A 40 12.48 -25.87 7.92
C SER A 40 11.35 -26.84 8.28
N ILE A 41 10.32 -26.35 8.98
CA ILE A 41 9.15 -27.17 9.32
C ILE A 41 8.29 -27.32 8.06
N ILE A 42 8.06 -26.25 7.30
CA ILE A 42 7.29 -26.29 6.06
C ILE A 42 7.91 -27.30 5.07
N ASP A 43 9.23 -27.21 4.86
CA ASP A 43 9.99 -28.12 4.01
C ASP A 43 9.85 -29.59 4.43
N SER A 44 9.96 -29.87 5.73
CA SER A 44 9.78 -31.24 6.25
C SER A 44 8.38 -31.84 6.04
N LEU A 45 7.39 -31.01 5.70
CA LEU A 45 6.02 -31.43 5.43
C LEU A 45 5.72 -31.55 3.93
N ILE A 46 6.64 -31.18 3.05
CA ILE A 46 6.49 -31.29 1.60
C ILE A 46 7.24 -32.54 1.15
N ASP A 47 6.56 -33.43 0.43
CA ASP A 47 7.20 -34.63 -0.11
C ASP A 47 7.80 -34.41 -1.51
N ASN A 48 8.37 -35.47 -2.09
CA ASN A 48 8.99 -35.41 -3.42
C ASN A 48 8.01 -35.15 -4.57
N ASN A 49 6.70 -35.28 -4.33
CA ASN A 49 5.65 -34.95 -5.29
C ASN A 49 5.12 -33.52 -5.11
N PHE A 50 5.72 -32.74 -4.19
CA PHE A 50 5.27 -31.43 -3.76
C PHE A 50 3.91 -31.44 -3.03
N ASP A 51 3.51 -32.58 -2.48
CA ASP A 51 2.30 -32.66 -1.65
C ASP A 51 2.60 -32.16 -0.23
N TYR A 52 1.77 -31.24 0.28
CA TYR A 52 1.88 -30.70 1.64
C TYR A 52 1.13 -31.59 2.63
N ASN A 53 1.87 -32.41 3.37
CA ASN A 53 1.36 -33.47 4.22
C ASN A 53 1.28 -33.02 5.69
N LEU A 54 0.11 -32.51 6.12
CA LEU A 54 -0.10 -32.11 7.50
C LEU A 54 -0.24 -33.31 8.47
N PRO A 55 0.49 -33.32 9.60
CA PRO A 55 0.30 -34.35 10.61
C PRO A 55 -1.11 -34.29 11.24
N ILE A 56 -1.68 -35.45 11.59
CA ILE A 56 -3.00 -35.53 12.22
C ILE A 56 -3.13 -34.69 13.50
N THR A 57 -2.03 -34.55 14.26
CA THR A 57 -1.98 -33.69 15.44
C THR A 57 -2.15 -32.21 15.10
N ALA A 58 -1.56 -31.75 13.99
CA ALA A 58 -1.71 -30.39 13.50
C ALA A 58 -3.14 -30.13 12.98
N ILE A 59 -3.71 -31.10 12.26
CA ILE A 59 -5.12 -31.08 11.80
C ILE A 59 -6.08 -30.92 12.98
N ASN A 60 -5.97 -31.80 13.98
CA ASN A 60 -6.82 -31.76 15.17
C ASN A 60 -6.67 -30.44 15.93
N ASN A 61 -5.42 -29.98 16.12
CA ASN A 61 -5.16 -28.71 16.80
C ASN A 61 -5.77 -27.52 16.04
N PHE A 62 -5.70 -27.51 14.71
CA PHE A 62 -6.32 -26.47 13.89
C PHE A 62 -7.84 -26.47 14.03
N GLN A 63 -8.48 -27.63 13.88
CA GLN A 63 -9.93 -27.75 13.98
C GLN A 63 -10.46 -27.38 15.36
N ILE A 64 -9.79 -27.84 16.43
CA ILE A 64 -10.18 -27.53 17.82
C ILE A 64 -10.02 -26.02 18.11
N SER A 65 -8.94 -25.39 17.64
CA SER A 65 -8.65 -23.99 17.96
C SER A 65 -9.45 -22.98 17.12
N THR A 66 -9.86 -23.35 15.91
CA THR A 66 -10.51 -22.43 14.97
C THR A 66 -11.97 -22.76 14.70
N ASN A 67 -12.41 -23.99 14.98
CA ASN A 67 -13.68 -24.54 14.52
C ASN A 67 -13.86 -24.48 12.99
N LEU A 68 -12.75 -24.48 12.24
CA LEU A 68 -12.72 -24.51 10.78
C LEU A 68 -12.21 -25.86 10.29
N LYS A 69 -12.65 -26.24 9.09
CA LYS A 69 -12.14 -27.41 8.39
C LYS A 69 -10.77 -27.12 7.76
N VAL A 70 -10.00 -28.19 7.55
CA VAL A 70 -8.65 -28.11 6.96
C VAL A 70 -8.71 -27.85 5.46
N GLU A 71 -9.65 -28.49 4.76
CA GLU A 71 -9.88 -28.25 3.34
C GLU A 71 -10.67 -26.96 3.13
N ASN A 72 -10.10 -26.04 2.37
CA ASN A 72 -10.70 -24.74 2.09
C ASN A 72 -11.96 -24.84 1.20
N LEU A 73 -12.08 -25.91 0.42
CA LEU A 73 -13.24 -26.20 -0.43
C LEU A 73 -14.49 -26.55 0.39
N ASP A 74 -14.31 -26.95 1.65
CA ASP A 74 -15.41 -27.23 2.57
C ASP A 74 -15.92 -25.96 3.29
N CYS A 75 -15.96 -24.83 2.58
CA CYS A 75 -16.45 -23.56 3.10
C CYS A 75 -17.98 -23.63 3.31
N PRO A 76 -18.53 -23.05 4.41
CA PRO A 76 -19.98 -22.99 4.59
C PRO A 76 -20.65 -22.17 3.48
N ASP A 77 -21.90 -22.50 3.13
CA ASP A 77 -22.69 -21.75 2.12
C ASP A 77 -22.90 -20.28 2.49
N SER A 78 -22.78 -19.95 3.78
CA SER A 78 -22.88 -18.59 4.29
C SER A 78 -21.81 -18.28 5.33
N ILE A 79 -21.37 -17.02 5.33
CA ILE A 79 -20.41 -16.46 6.26
C ILE A 79 -21.15 -15.53 7.23
N PRO A 80 -20.94 -15.68 8.55
CA PRO A 80 -21.52 -14.76 9.52
C PRO A 80 -20.81 -13.41 9.47
N VAL A 81 -21.57 -12.34 9.25
CA VAL A 81 -21.07 -10.95 9.20
C VAL A 81 -21.78 -10.11 10.27
N ASN A 82 -21.01 -9.40 11.09
CA ASN A 82 -21.58 -8.48 12.07
C ASN A 82 -22.16 -7.24 11.36
N CYS A 83 -23.43 -6.93 11.62
CA CYS A 83 -24.04 -5.70 11.14
C CYS A 83 -23.26 -4.48 11.67
N PRO A 84 -22.89 -3.52 10.80
CA PRO A 84 -22.07 -2.36 11.19
C PRO A 84 -22.78 -1.40 12.16
N LEU A 85 -24.11 -1.48 12.27
CA LEU A 85 -24.92 -0.62 13.13
C LEU A 85 -25.35 -1.32 14.42
N CYS A 86 -26.05 -2.46 14.34
CA CYS A 86 -26.60 -3.13 15.53
C CYS A 86 -25.75 -4.30 16.05
N SER A 87 -24.62 -4.62 15.39
CA SER A 87 -23.74 -5.75 15.74
C SER A 87 -24.40 -7.14 15.71
N SER A 88 -25.65 -7.26 15.24
CA SER A 88 -26.29 -8.56 15.05
C SER A 88 -25.55 -9.38 14.00
N LEU A 89 -25.39 -10.67 14.25
CA LEU A 89 -24.75 -11.59 13.32
C LEU A 89 -25.71 -11.92 12.17
N VAL A 90 -25.31 -11.57 10.95
CA VAL A 90 -26.11 -11.80 9.73
C VAL A 90 -25.44 -12.90 8.91
N PRO A 91 -26.12 -14.04 8.66
CA PRO A 91 -25.60 -15.04 7.73
C PRO A 91 -25.69 -14.52 6.30
N VAL A 92 -24.54 -14.32 5.66
CA VAL A 92 -24.44 -13.81 4.29
C VAL A 92 -23.99 -14.94 3.37
N PRO A 93 -24.73 -15.29 2.29
CA PRO A 93 -24.28 -16.27 1.32
C PRO A 93 -22.89 -15.95 0.76
N VAL A 94 -22.03 -16.95 0.59
CA VAL A 94 -20.68 -16.74 0.03
C VAL A 94 -20.80 -16.15 -1.38
N THR A 95 -21.64 -16.73 -2.23
CA THR A 95 -21.98 -16.23 -3.56
C THR A 95 -23.50 -16.20 -3.73
N ASN A 96 -23.99 -15.29 -4.57
CA ASN A 96 -25.38 -15.23 -5.01
C ASN A 96 -25.40 -15.07 -6.54
N ASN A 97 -25.55 -16.20 -7.23
CA ASN A 97 -25.51 -16.24 -8.70
C ASN A 97 -26.61 -15.41 -9.40
N LYS A 98 -27.70 -15.04 -8.70
CA LYS A 98 -28.79 -14.27 -9.32
C LYS A 98 -28.41 -12.80 -9.46
N ASP A 99 -27.92 -12.19 -8.38
CA ASP A 99 -27.72 -10.75 -8.29
C ASP A 99 -26.25 -10.33 -8.11
N ASN A 100 -25.35 -11.30 -7.88
CA ASN A 100 -23.94 -11.11 -7.54
C ASN A 100 -23.74 -10.28 -6.25
N THR A 101 -24.56 -10.55 -5.22
CA THR A 101 -24.58 -9.81 -3.94
C THR A 101 -24.06 -10.61 -2.74
N GLY A 102 -23.56 -11.83 -2.96
CA GLY A 102 -22.89 -12.64 -1.93
C GLY A 102 -21.60 -11.98 -1.43
N TYR A 103 -21.08 -12.48 -0.31
CA TYR A 103 -19.90 -11.91 0.36
C TYR A 103 -18.67 -11.84 -0.55
N ALA A 104 -18.46 -12.85 -1.39
CA ALA A 104 -17.35 -12.95 -2.33
C ALA A 104 -17.66 -12.34 -3.71
N ASP A 105 -18.88 -11.86 -3.93
CA ASP A 105 -19.29 -11.34 -5.24
C ASP A 105 -18.90 -9.87 -5.43
N SER A 106 -18.80 -9.44 -6.70
CA SER A 106 -18.38 -8.08 -7.06
C SER A 106 -19.33 -6.97 -6.61
N LYS A 107 -20.61 -7.29 -6.36
CA LYS A 107 -21.62 -6.33 -5.88
C LYS A 107 -22.10 -6.66 -4.46
N PHE A 108 -21.21 -7.22 -3.63
CA PHE A 108 -21.52 -7.57 -2.23
C PHE A 108 -22.33 -6.47 -1.55
N SER A 109 -23.58 -6.80 -1.22
CA SER A 109 -24.53 -5.90 -0.59
C SER A 109 -25.66 -6.71 0.03
N GLN A 110 -25.90 -6.50 1.31
CA GLN A 110 -26.96 -7.14 2.09
C GLN A 110 -27.67 -6.10 2.94
N THR A 111 -28.87 -6.41 3.41
CA THR A 111 -29.60 -5.59 4.38
C THR A 111 -29.72 -6.36 5.69
N CYS A 112 -29.49 -5.68 6.81
CA CYS A 112 -29.67 -6.29 8.11
C CYS A 112 -31.12 -6.80 8.27
N PRO A 113 -31.34 -8.09 8.60
CA PRO A 113 -32.68 -8.66 8.71
C PRO A 113 -33.44 -8.16 9.95
N ASN A 114 -32.75 -7.53 10.90
CA ASN A 114 -33.39 -6.92 12.06
C ASN A 114 -34.25 -5.73 11.60
N GLY A 115 -35.58 -5.87 11.74
CA GLY A 115 -36.56 -4.90 11.25
C GLY A 115 -36.46 -3.49 11.83
N THR A 116 -35.83 -3.31 13.00
CA THR A 116 -35.56 -1.97 13.55
C THR A 116 -34.27 -1.36 13.02
N CYS A 117 -33.30 -2.21 12.63
CA CYS A 117 -31.99 -1.79 12.15
C CYS A 117 -32.01 -1.50 10.66
N GLN A 118 -32.26 -2.50 9.82
CA GLN A 118 -32.26 -2.40 8.34
C GLN A 118 -31.02 -1.72 7.73
N ALA A 119 -29.88 -1.74 8.42
CA ALA A 119 -28.65 -1.14 7.91
C ALA A 119 -28.13 -1.89 6.67
N ALA A 120 -27.53 -1.14 5.75
CA ALA A 120 -26.79 -1.70 4.63
C ALA A 120 -25.51 -2.39 5.13
N ILE A 121 -25.21 -3.55 4.56
CA ILE A 121 -24.03 -4.36 4.85
C ILE A 121 -23.31 -4.57 3.54
N ASN A 122 -22.23 -3.82 3.35
CA ASN A 122 -21.39 -3.86 2.16
C ASN A 122 -19.94 -3.48 2.54
N VAL A 123 -19.03 -3.48 1.58
CA VAL A 123 -17.61 -3.19 1.81
C VAL A 123 -17.39 -1.85 2.52
N GLU A 124 -18.07 -0.78 2.10
CA GLU A 124 -17.81 0.58 2.61
C GLU A 124 -18.42 0.82 4.00
N THR A 125 -19.62 0.31 4.25
CA THR A 125 -20.27 0.36 5.58
C THR A 125 -19.50 -0.49 6.61
N LEU A 126 -18.99 -1.66 6.23
CA LEU A 126 -18.13 -2.48 7.09
C LEU A 126 -16.74 -1.83 7.31
N SER A 127 -16.19 -1.17 6.29
CA SER A 127 -14.93 -0.43 6.41
C SER A 127 -15.06 0.76 7.37
N ARG A 128 -16.21 1.46 7.36
CA ARG A 128 -16.57 2.45 8.39
C ARG A 128 -16.64 1.80 9.77
N ALA A 129 -17.29 0.66 9.92
CA ALA A 129 -17.38 -0.04 11.21
C ALA A 129 -15.99 -0.41 11.76
N LYS A 130 -15.08 -0.89 10.90
CA LYS A 130 -13.66 -1.11 11.25
C LYS A 130 -12.99 0.17 11.72
N PHE A 131 -13.19 1.29 11.01
CA PHE A 131 -12.66 2.60 11.40
C PHE A 131 -13.15 3.01 12.79
N LEU A 132 -14.46 2.91 13.05
CA LEU A 132 -15.04 3.24 14.35
C LEU A 132 -14.54 2.32 15.46
N GLN A 133 -14.34 1.03 15.19
CA GLN A 133 -13.71 0.11 16.14
C GLN A 133 -12.28 0.54 16.48
N ALA A 134 -11.50 0.97 15.49
CA ALA A 134 -10.16 1.50 15.71
C ALA A 134 -10.18 2.81 16.51
N LEU A 135 -11.12 3.71 16.23
CA LEU A 135 -11.34 4.95 16.98
C LEU A 135 -11.71 4.68 18.45
N ASN A 136 -12.55 3.68 18.70
CA ASN A 136 -12.92 3.28 20.06
C ASN A 136 -11.71 2.71 20.83
N ARG A 137 -10.82 1.96 20.18
CA ARG A 137 -9.57 1.50 20.81
C ARG A 137 -8.60 2.65 21.06
N LEU A 138 -8.51 3.61 20.14
CA LEU A 138 -7.69 4.81 20.28
C LEU A 138 -8.12 5.68 21.47
N THR A 139 -9.43 5.84 21.64
CA THR A 139 -10.02 6.68 22.71
C THR A 139 -10.22 5.92 24.03
N SER A 140 -9.89 4.63 24.07
CA SER A 140 -9.89 3.83 25.30
C SER A 140 -8.72 4.20 26.22
N PRO A 141 -8.74 3.85 27.51
CA PRO A 141 -7.61 4.05 28.42
C PRO A 141 -6.29 3.41 27.95
N ALA A 142 -6.37 2.34 27.13
CA ALA A 142 -5.19 1.69 26.57
C ALA A 142 -4.55 2.48 25.41
N GLY A 143 -5.26 3.45 24.81
CA GLY A 143 -4.72 4.39 23.83
C GLY A 143 -4.15 3.73 22.57
N THR A 144 -4.73 2.63 22.08
CA THR A 144 -4.14 1.88 20.96
C THR A 144 -4.13 2.73 19.67
N PRO A 145 -2.95 3.01 19.08
CA PRO A 145 -2.85 3.84 17.88
C PRO A 145 -3.63 3.27 16.69
N LEU A 146 -4.06 4.15 15.80
CA LEU A 146 -4.67 3.78 14.52
C LEU A 146 -3.64 3.04 13.64
N PRO A 147 -4.08 2.10 12.79
CA PRO A 147 -3.20 1.48 11.81
C PRO A 147 -2.67 2.55 10.83
N GLY A 148 -1.44 2.37 10.36
CA GLY A 148 -0.71 3.32 9.53
C GLY A 148 -0.11 4.51 10.28
N THR A 149 -0.02 4.46 11.61
CA THR A 149 0.47 5.60 12.44
C THR A 149 1.63 5.25 13.37
N VAL A 150 2.02 3.98 13.48
CA VAL A 150 3.10 3.55 14.39
C VAL A 150 4.48 3.74 13.77
N LEU A 151 4.62 3.48 12.47
CA LEU A 151 5.90 3.55 11.78
C LEU A 151 6.16 4.97 11.25
N ASP A 152 7.40 5.45 11.24
CA ASP A 152 7.78 6.69 10.58
C ASP A 152 7.80 6.55 9.03
N ILE A 153 8.27 7.58 8.31
CA ILE A 153 8.41 7.55 6.85
C ILE A 153 9.41 6.48 6.36
N ASP A 154 10.43 6.21 7.15
CA ASP A 154 11.47 5.23 6.88
C ASP A 154 11.05 3.80 7.29
N GLY A 155 9.84 3.66 7.83
CA GLY A 155 9.24 2.39 8.21
C GLY A 155 9.67 1.90 9.59
N LYS A 156 10.25 2.75 10.43
CA LYS A 156 10.71 2.37 11.76
C LYS A 156 9.71 2.69 12.86
N PRO A 157 9.57 1.84 13.90
CA PRO A 157 8.74 2.19 15.05
C PRO A 157 9.40 3.38 15.74
N ASN A 158 8.61 4.41 16.04
CA ASN A 158 9.16 5.57 16.71
C ASN A 158 9.32 5.25 18.21
N PRO A 159 10.54 5.27 18.79
CA PRO A 159 10.71 5.07 20.24
C PRO A 159 10.03 6.17 21.07
N GLU A 160 9.70 7.32 20.45
CA GLU A 160 9.04 8.47 21.07
C GLU A 160 7.50 8.44 20.95
N VAL A 161 6.87 7.26 20.78
CA VAL A 161 5.39 7.07 20.81
C VAL A 161 4.70 7.67 22.06
N MET A 162 5.48 8.15 23.04
CA MET A 162 5.01 8.78 24.26
C MET A 162 5.23 10.31 24.34
N LEU A 163 5.73 11.01 23.31
CA LEU A 163 6.03 12.46 23.40
C LEU A 163 5.07 13.35 22.55
N PRO A 164 4.40 14.37 23.12
CA PRO A 164 3.22 15.03 22.51
C PRO A 164 3.48 16.00 21.35
N ASN A 165 4.73 16.34 21.01
CA ASN A 165 5.03 17.55 20.22
C ASN A 165 5.31 17.31 18.73
N ASN A 166 5.20 16.08 18.24
CA ASN A 166 5.65 15.72 16.88
C ASN A 166 4.48 15.49 15.90
N THR A 167 4.61 16.03 14.67
CA THR A 167 3.57 16.07 13.62
C THR A 167 3.12 14.71 13.08
N TRP A 168 3.85 13.62 13.33
CA TRP A 168 3.49 12.28 12.86
C TRP A 168 2.36 11.62 13.68
N MET A 169 2.14 12.04 14.94
CA MET A 169 0.96 11.67 15.75
C MET A 169 -0.33 12.35 15.28
N PHE A 170 -0.22 13.28 14.32
CA PHE A 170 -1.34 14.06 13.81
C PHE A 170 -2.60 13.23 13.54
N PRO A 171 -2.56 12.08 12.83
CA PRO A 171 -3.79 11.34 12.55
C PRO A 171 -4.50 10.84 13.82
N ASN A 172 -3.74 10.39 14.82
CA ASN A 172 -4.31 9.94 16.09
C ASN A 172 -4.93 11.12 16.86
N GLN A 173 -4.18 12.21 17.03
CA GLN A 173 -4.67 13.41 17.75
C GLN A 173 -5.87 14.05 17.04
N PHE A 174 -5.85 14.07 15.72
CA PHE A 174 -6.94 14.57 14.89
C PHE A 174 -8.22 13.73 15.07
N CYS A 175 -8.09 12.40 15.07
CA CYS A 175 -9.22 11.51 15.28
C CYS A 175 -9.77 11.60 16.71
N ILE A 176 -8.92 11.78 17.72
CA ILE A 176 -9.34 12.02 19.11
C ILE A 176 -10.15 13.32 19.21
N TYR A 177 -9.67 14.39 18.56
CA TYR A 177 -10.36 15.68 18.56
C TYR A 177 -11.72 15.62 17.85
N LEU A 178 -11.83 14.88 16.75
CA LEU A 178 -13.07 14.74 15.99
C LEU A 178 -13.95 13.57 16.45
N GLN A 179 -13.61 12.89 17.54
CA GLN A 179 -14.16 11.56 17.85
C GLN A 179 -15.69 11.51 17.85
N ASP A 180 -16.37 12.53 18.37
CA ASP A 180 -17.83 12.57 18.43
C ASP A 180 -18.41 12.77 17.03
N SER A 181 -17.87 13.72 16.27
CA SER A 181 -18.31 14.00 14.90
C SER A 181 -18.06 12.81 13.97
N LEU A 182 -16.98 12.07 14.16
CA LEU A 182 -16.66 10.88 13.34
C LEU A 182 -17.59 9.70 13.65
N ARG A 183 -18.09 9.58 14.88
CA ARG A 183 -19.07 8.55 15.26
C ARG A 183 -20.45 8.82 14.65
N THR A 184 -20.82 10.09 14.53
CA THR A 184 -22.15 10.52 14.08
C THR A 184 -22.18 11.04 12.64
N CYS A 185 -21.07 11.01 11.90
CA CYS A 185 -21.05 11.46 10.50
C CYS A 185 -21.86 10.52 9.59
N GLY A 186 -22.48 11.11 8.58
CA GLY A 186 -23.45 10.48 7.67
C GLY A 186 -24.89 10.86 8.01
N SER A 187 -25.67 11.26 7.02
CA SER A 187 -27.05 11.74 7.22
C SER A 187 -28.00 10.65 7.73
N ASP A 188 -27.80 9.41 7.30
CA ASP A 188 -28.55 8.24 7.76
C ASP A 188 -27.59 7.18 8.34
N PRO A 189 -27.67 6.86 9.64
CA PRO A 189 -26.84 5.83 10.26
C PRO A 189 -26.94 4.44 9.60
N ARG A 190 -28.03 4.14 8.90
CA ARG A 190 -28.25 2.86 8.21
C ARG A 190 -27.41 2.70 6.95
N THR A 191 -27.02 3.80 6.32
CA THR A 191 -26.26 3.80 5.07
C THR A 191 -24.91 4.51 5.17
N ALA A 192 -24.64 5.16 6.30
CA ALA A 192 -23.39 5.86 6.55
C ALA A 192 -22.17 4.96 6.32
N ASP A 193 -21.21 5.45 5.56
CA ASP A 193 -20.07 4.68 5.06
C ASP A 193 -18.71 5.37 5.31
N LEU A 194 -17.63 4.82 4.76
CA LEU A 194 -16.29 5.38 4.95
C LEU A 194 -16.11 6.73 4.23
N ASN A 195 -16.90 7.04 3.19
CA ASN A 195 -16.88 8.33 2.50
C ASN A 195 -17.41 9.45 3.38
N ASP A 196 -18.37 9.17 4.27
CA ASP A 196 -18.85 10.14 5.27
C ASP A 196 -17.73 10.51 6.24
N VAL A 197 -16.96 9.51 6.72
CA VAL A 197 -15.79 9.72 7.59
C VAL A 197 -14.76 10.59 6.87
N LYS A 198 -14.45 10.26 5.62
CA LYS A 198 -13.50 11.03 4.79
C LYS A 198 -13.97 12.48 4.58
N SER A 199 -15.25 12.67 4.29
CA SER A 199 -15.85 13.99 4.07
C SER A 199 -15.80 14.84 5.34
N GLU A 200 -16.10 14.24 6.49
CA GLU A 200 -16.00 14.91 7.79
C GLU A 200 -14.57 15.33 8.12
N MET A 201 -13.61 14.43 7.92
CA MET A 201 -12.19 14.74 8.11
C MET A 201 -11.71 15.87 7.20
N THR A 202 -12.07 15.83 5.91
CA THR A 202 -11.69 16.86 4.92
C THR A 202 -12.27 18.22 5.30
N ARG A 203 -13.56 18.26 5.61
CA ARG A 203 -14.25 19.47 6.09
C ARG A 203 -13.60 20.04 7.35
N SER A 204 -13.21 19.17 8.28
CA SER A 204 -12.60 19.57 9.55
C SER A 204 -11.16 20.07 9.40
N LEU A 205 -10.38 19.53 8.45
CA LEU A 205 -9.04 20.04 8.10
C LEU A 205 -9.07 21.49 7.61
N GLU A 206 -10.13 21.89 6.92
CA GLU A 206 -10.33 23.26 6.40
C GLU A 206 -10.96 24.21 7.42
N SER A 207 -11.46 23.69 8.54
CA SER A 207 -12.19 24.47 9.53
C SER A 207 -11.29 25.41 10.33
N ARG A 208 -11.67 26.70 10.38
CA ARG A 208 -11.00 27.68 11.26
C ARG A 208 -11.02 27.28 12.74
N LYS A 209 -12.04 26.53 13.19
CA LYS A 209 -12.13 26.04 14.57
C LYS A 209 -11.00 25.04 14.84
N PHE A 210 -10.80 24.09 13.92
CA PHE A 210 -9.73 23.11 14.01
C PHE A 210 -8.35 23.77 13.92
N LEU A 211 -8.15 24.68 12.97
CA LEU A 211 -6.86 25.39 12.81
C LEU A 211 -6.45 26.24 14.03
N LYS A 212 -7.40 26.58 14.91
CA LYS A 212 -7.16 27.30 16.17
C LYS A 212 -6.99 26.38 17.38
N SER A 213 -7.18 25.06 17.23
CA SER A 213 -7.13 24.09 18.33
C SER A 213 -5.72 23.86 18.90
N GLY A 214 -4.67 24.24 18.18
CA GLY A 214 -3.27 24.00 18.57
C GLY A 214 -2.81 22.54 18.43
N ILE A 215 -3.69 21.62 18.00
CA ILE A 215 -3.35 20.19 17.78
C ILE A 215 -2.37 20.02 16.62
N VAL A 216 -2.43 20.90 15.62
CA VAL A 216 -1.42 20.97 14.58
C VAL A 216 -0.45 22.09 14.97
N PRO A 217 0.85 21.81 15.14
CA PRO A 217 1.83 22.84 15.50
C PRO A 217 1.96 23.93 14.42
N TYR A 218 1.46 23.67 13.21
CA TYR A 218 1.53 24.57 12.06
C TYR A 218 0.13 24.86 11.49
N ARG A 219 -0.04 26.04 10.86
CA ARG A 219 -1.28 26.41 10.13
C ARG A 219 -1.65 25.45 8.98
N ARG A 220 -0.76 24.53 8.62
CA ARG A 220 -0.93 23.51 7.57
C ARG A 220 -0.17 22.25 7.96
N LEU A 221 -0.65 21.09 7.51
CA LEU A 221 0.03 19.80 7.71
C LEU A 221 1.31 19.73 6.87
N ASP A 222 2.43 19.39 7.53
CA ASP A 222 3.73 19.16 6.89
C ASP A 222 3.76 17.86 6.09
N ARG A 223 4.82 17.66 5.28
CA ARG A 223 4.93 16.49 4.37
C ARG A 223 4.75 15.16 5.11
N GLU A 224 5.34 15.03 6.28
CA GLU A 224 5.26 13.80 7.08
C GLU A 224 3.85 13.54 7.59
N GLY A 225 3.18 14.56 8.16
CA GLY A 225 1.79 14.48 8.55
C GLY A 225 0.88 14.10 7.37
N LYS A 226 1.11 14.67 6.17
CA LYS A 226 0.37 14.30 4.95
C LYS A 226 0.55 12.83 4.59
N ILE A 227 1.77 12.31 4.73
CA ILE A 227 2.08 10.90 4.43
C ILE A 227 1.43 9.99 5.47
N SER A 228 1.56 10.30 6.76
CA SER A 228 0.97 9.54 7.86
C SER A 228 -0.55 9.48 7.75
N PHE A 229 -1.20 10.61 7.47
CA PHE A 229 -2.66 10.67 7.30
C PHE A 229 -3.14 9.79 6.13
N ARG A 230 -2.51 9.91 4.95
CA ARG A 230 -2.84 9.07 3.79
C ARG A 230 -2.62 7.59 4.07
N ARG A 231 -1.50 7.26 4.72
CA ARG A 231 -1.15 5.89 5.09
C ARG A 231 -2.12 5.29 6.12
N MET A 232 -2.69 6.09 7.02
CA MET A 232 -3.72 5.67 7.97
C MET A 232 -5.04 5.41 7.25
N MET A 233 -5.50 6.36 6.41
CA MET A 233 -6.75 6.19 5.66
C MET A 233 -6.72 4.98 4.72
N SER A 234 -5.57 4.69 4.10
CA SER A 234 -5.44 3.54 3.20
C SER A 234 -5.62 2.17 3.89
N ARG A 235 -5.61 2.11 5.22
CA ARG A 235 -5.84 0.86 5.99
C ARG A 235 -7.31 0.50 6.11
N PHE A 236 -8.17 1.49 5.97
CA PHE A 236 -9.62 1.34 6.06
C PHE A 236 -10.26 1.28 4.68
N TRP A 237 -9.68 1.95 3.68
CA TRP A 237 -10.28 2.09 2.36
C TRP A 237 -10.55 0.74 1.68
N SER A 238 -11.83 0.48 1.39
CA SER A 238 -12.35 -0.77 0.84
C SER A 238 -11.76 -2.02 1.51
N ASN A 239 -11.51 -1.96 2.82
CA ASN A 239 -10.87 -3.03 3.58
C ASN A 239 -11.57 -3.24 4.93
N PRO A 240 -12.62 -4.06 4.96
CA PRO A 240 -13.37 -4.35 6.18
C PRO A 240 -12.65 -5.34 7.11
N SER A 241 -11.63 -6.05 6.62
CA SER A 241 -10.89 -7.05 7.40
C SER A 241 -10.10 -6.41 8.56
N PRO A 242 -9.77 -7.13 9.64
CA PRO A 242 -9.01 -6.55 10.76
C PRO A 242 -7.57 -6.16 10.40
N PHE A 243 -7.05 -6.59 9.25
CA PHE A 243 -5.67 -6.37 8.83
C PHE A 243 -5.47 -5.01 8.16
N SER A 244 -4.27 -4.46 8.24
CA SER A 244 -3.84 -3.20 7.62
C SER A 244 -3.68 -3.28 6.10
N ILE A 245 -3.86 -4.48 5.53
CA ILE A 245 -3.84 -4.73 4.09
C ILE A 245 -5.13 -5.44 3.64
N HIS A 246 -5.46 -5.27 2.37
CA HIS A 246 -6.51 -6.04 1.72
C HIS A 246 -5.99 -7.45 1.39
N LEU A 247 -6.10 -8.36 2.36
CA LEU A 247 -5.42 -9.65 2.37
C LEU A 247 -5.83 -10.57 1.21
N VAL A 248 -7.12 -10.62 0.85
CA VAL A 248 -7.62 -11.39 -0.31
C VAL A 248 -6.88 -11.00 -1.60
N GLY A 249 -6.85 -9.69 -1.86
CA GLY A 249 -6.12 -9.14 -3.00
C GLY A 249 -4.61 -9.41 -2.95
N ALA A 250 -4.00 -9.43 -1.76
CA ALA A 250 -2.59 -9.81 -1.61
C ALA A 250 -2.37 -11.29 -1.98
N VAL A 251 -3.21 -12.20 -1.48
CA VAL A 251 -3.16 -13.63 -1.83
C VAL A 251 -3.32 -13.85 -3.34
N ILE A 252 -4.26 -13.17 -3.99
CA ILE A 252 -4.45 -13.27 -5.46
C ILE A 252 -3.18 -12.84 -6.21
N ARG A 253 -2.56 -11.71 -5.81
CA ARG A 253 -1.32 -11.24 -6.47
C ARG A 253 -0.17 -12.24 -6.29
N GLN A 254 -0.08 -12.84 -5.09
CA GLN A 254 0.92 -13.88 -4.84
C GLN A 254 0.62 -15.18 -5.61
N GLY A 255 -0.64 -15.56 -5.81
CA GLY A 255 -1.00 -16.67 -6.69
C GLY A 255 -0.54 -16.45 -8.14
N VAL A 256 -0.70 -15.23 -8.67
CA VAL A 256 -0.19 -14.87 -10.01
C VAL A 256 1.34 -14.93 -10.07
N PHE A 257 2.04 -14.51 -9.00
CA PHE A 257 3.49 -14.64 -8.92
C PHE A 257 3.91 -16.12 -8.94
N VAL A 258 3.31 -16.96 -8.09
CA VAL A 258 3.60 -18.41 -8.02
C VAL A 258 3.36 -19.08 -9.36
N GLN A 259 2.27 -18.76 -10.05
CA GLN A 259 1.98 -19.31 -11.39
C GLN A 259 3.10 -18.97 -12.38
N LYS A 260 3.57 -17.72 -12.43
CA LYS A 260 4.67 -17.31 -13.30
C LYS A 260 5.97 -18.04 -12.97
N MET A 261 6.26 -18.21 -11.69
CA MET A 261 7.46 -18.94 -11.25
C MET A 261 7.39 -20.42 -11.63
N ALA A 262 6.22 -21.04 -11.54
CA ALA A 262 5.99 -22.42 -11.95
C ALA A 262 6.11 -22.59 -13.48
N GLU A 263 5.58 -21.64 -14.27
CA GLU A 263 5.68 -21.66 -15.74
C GLU A 263 7.12 -21.54 -16.25
N ILE A 264 7.98 -20.83 -15.52
CA ILE A 264 9.42 -20.70 -15.84
C ILE A 264 10.18 -22.00 -15.51
N ASP A 265 9.66 -22.79 -14.58
CA ASP A 265 10.16 -24.12 -14.21
C ASP A 265 11.62 -24.17 -13.72
N TRP A 266 12.05 -23.18 -12.93
CA TRP A 266 13.41 -23.16 -12.35
C TRP A 266 13.72 -24.36 -11.47
N LEU A 267 12.72 -24.96 -10.82
CA LEU A 267 12.92 -26.09 -9.91
C LEU A 267 13.53 -27.31 -10.61
N HIS A 268 13.29 -27.47 -11.91
CA HIS A 268 13.86 -28.56 -12.71
C HIS A 268 15.09 -28.14 -13.52
N SER A 269 15.58 -26.92 -13.36
CA SER A 269 16.77 -26.44 -14.07
C SER A 269 18.05 -27.09 -13.53
N PRO A 270 18.92 -27.66 -14.38
CA PRO A 270 20.21 -28.20 -13.94
C PRO A 270 21.18 -27.10 -13.45
N ALA A 271 20.89 -25.83 -13.77
CA ALA A 271 21.68 -24.66 -13.37
C ALA A 271 21.03 -23.87 -12.21
N ILE A 272 20.16 -24.51 -11.41
CA ILE A 272 19.41 -23.83 -10.35
C ILE A 272 20.31 -23.15 -9.33
N VAL A 273 21.43 -23.76 -8.96
CA VAL A 273 22.39 -23.19 -8.00
C VAL A 273 22.98 -21.88 -8.56
N ASP A 274 23.53 -21.92 -9.77
CA ASP A 274 24.08 -20.74 -10.45
C ASP A 274 23.02 -19.64 -10.65
N THR A 275 21.79 -20.05 -10.95
CA THR A 275 20.65 -19.14 -11.13
C THR A 275 20.30 -18.40 -9.84
N ILE A 276 20.29 -19.11 -8.71
CA ILE A 276 20.03 -18.52 -7.38
C ILE A 276 21.17 -17.59 -6.99
N GLU A 277 22.43 -17.99 -7.17
CA GLU A 277 23.58 -17.13 -6.87
C GLU A 277 23.57 -15.83 -7.70
N ALA A 278 23.27 -15.94 -9.00
CA ALA A 278 23.12 -14.77 -9.87
C ALA A 278 21.93 -13.88 -9.44
N ALA A 279 20.82 -14.48 -9.00
CA ALA A 279 19.65 -13.74 -8.50
C ALA A 279 19.96 -12.99 -7.20
N VAL A 280 20.69 -13.61 -6.26
CA VAL A 280 21.13 -12.99 -5.01
C VAL A 280 22.05 -11.80 -5.28
N LYS A 281 23.06 -11.97 -6.15
CA LYS A 281 23.94 -10.86 -6.58
C LYS A 281 23.15 -9.71 -7.21
N LYS A 282 22.14 -10.03 -8.04
CA LYS A 282 21.26 -9.02 -8.65
C LYS A 282 20.39 -8.32 -7.61
N PHE A 283 19.93 -9.03 -6.58
CA PHE A 283 19.16 -8.48 -5.47
C PHE A 283 19.99 -7.51 -4.61
N GLU A 284 21.26 -7.81 -4.31
CA GLU A 284 22.13 -6.90 -3.57
C GLU A 284 22.33 -5.58 -4.33
N ARG A 285 22.59 -5.66 -5.64
CA ARG A 285 22.67 -4.50 -6.54
C ARG A 285 21.35 -3.73 -6.61
N PHE A 286 20.23 -4.43 -6.62
CA PHE A 286 18.89 -3.84 -6.57
C PHE A 286 18.69 -3.04 -5.26
N MET A 287 19.15 -3.55 -4.12
CA MET A 287 19.12 -2.83 -2.84
C MET A 287 20.03 -1.60 -2.82
N ASP A 288 21.21 -1.67 -3.44
CA ASP A 288 22.07 -0.50 -3.66
C ASP A 288 21.38 0.57 -4.51
N MET A 289 20.62 0.18 -5.54
CA MET A 289 19.84 1.14 -6.32
C MET A 289 18.73 1.79 -5.49
N ILE A 290 18.02 1.04 -4.65
CA ILE A 290 17.02 1.60 -3.72
C ILE A 290 17.66 2.64 -2.78
N LYS A 291 18.83 2.31 -2.24
CA LYS A 291 19.60 3.20 -1.36
C LYS A 291 20.01 4.49 -2.06
N ASN A 292 20.58 4.38 -3.26
CA ASN A 292 21.18 5.50 -3.97
C ASN A 292 20.18 6.36 -4.75
N TYR A 293 18.98 5.85 -5.01
CA TYR A 293 17.92 6.55 -5.74
C TYR A 293 16.59 6.57 -4.97
N PRO A 294 16.54 7.17 -3.75
CA PRO A 294 15.38 7.08 -2.85
C PRO A 294 14.09 7.73 -3.39
N ASP A 295 14.19 8.61 -4.38
CA ASP A 295 13.04 9.26 -5.04
C ASP A 295 12.59 8.52 -6.32
N ARG A 296 13.22 7.39 -6.66
CA ARG A 296 12.89 6.57 -7.82
C ARG A 296 12.23 5.27 -7.39
N CYS A 297 11.30 4.80 -8.22
CA CYS A 297 10.70 3.49 -8.08
C CYS A 297 11.62 2.48 -8.77
N VAL A 298 12.39 1.71 -8.00
CA VAL A 298 13.21 0.61 -8.51
C VAL A 298 12.32 -0.63 -8.59
N VAL A 299 12.33 -1.33 -9.72
CA VAL A 299 11.40 -2.45 -9.98
C VAL A 299 12.17 -3.77 -10.06
N PRO A 300 11.84 -4.79 -9.25
CA PRO A 300 12.54 -6.08 -9.29
C PRO A 300 12.15 -6.89 -10.54
N THR A 301 13.07 -7.69 -11.07
CA THR A 301 12.74 -8.82 -11.95
C THR A 301 12.19 -9.99 -11.13
N LEU A 302 11.52 -10.98 -11.75
CA LEU A 302 10.97 -12.15 -11.03
C LEU A 302 11.99 -12.86 -10.13
N ASN A 303 13.24 -13.05 -10.58
CA ASN A 303 14.28 -13.70 -9.77
C ASN A 303 14.70 -12.85 -8.56
N VAL A 304 14.79 -11.53 -8.74
CA VAL A 304 15.09 -10.58 -7.64
C VAL A 304 13.93 -10.56 -6.65
N ASP A 305 12.69 -10.57 -7.15
CA ASP A 305 11.50 -10.56 -6.30
C ASP A 305 11.36 -11.87 -5.51
N LEU A 306 11.71 -13.03 -6.11
CA LEU A 306 11.77 -14.31 -5.39
C LEU A 306 12.76 -14.27 -4.22
N VAL A 307 13.99 -13.78 -4.46
CA VAL A 307 15.00 -13.61 -3.39
C VAL A 307 14.48 -12.66 -2.32
N TRP A 308 13.82 -11.57 -2.74
CA TRP A 308 13.25 -10.60 -1.82
C TRP A 308 12.13 -11.21 -0.95
N HIS A 309 11.20 -11.96 -1.55
CA HIS A 309 10.12 -12.67 -0.83
C HIS A 309 10.69 -13.68 0.16
N THR A 310 11.72 -14.43 -0.26
CA THR A 310 12.42 -15.39 0.61
C THR A 310 12.99 -14.71 1.85
N LEU A 311 13.67 -13.58 1.67
CA LEU A 311 14.23 -12.81 2.79
C LEU A 311 13.12 -12.21 3.67
N MET A 312 12.05 -11.67 3.08
CA MET A 312 10.90 -11.15 3.82
C MET A 312 10.21 -12.23 4.67
N GLY A 313 10.27 -13.50 4.24
CA GLY A 313 9.86 -14.67 5.03
C GLY A 313 10.52 -14.79 6.41
N ASN A 314 11.64 -14.11 6.63
CA ASN A 314 12.27 -13.92 7.93
C ASN A 314 12.28 -12.43 8.32
N PRO A 315 11.19 -11.90 8.91
CA PRO A 315 10.99 -10.47 9.09
C PRO A 315 12.07 -9.78 9.93
N ALA A 316 12.57 -10.46 10.96
CA ALA A 316 13.64 -9.92 11.82
C ALA A 316 14.97 -9.77 11.07
N SER A 317 15.32 -10.75 10.23
CA SER A 317 16.53 -10.70 9.39
C SER A 317 16.38 -9.66 8.28
N TYR A 318 15.22 -9.63 7.62
CA TYR A 318 14.90 -8.65 6.59
C TYR A 318 14.95 -7.22 7.13
N TRP A 319 14.39 -6.97 8.32
CA TRP A 319 14.48 -5.71 9.02
C TRP A 319 15.94 -5.29 9.24
N LYS A 320 16.76 -6.17 9.83
CA LYS A 320 18.18 -5.88 10.11
C LYS A 320 18.96 -5.57 8.84
N TYR A 321 18.77 -6.39 7.81
CA TYR A 321 19.42 -6.23 6.52
C TYR A 321 19.06 -4.89 5.86
N THR A 322 17.76 -4.62 5.68
CA THR A 322 17.32 -3.40 4.98
C THR A 322 17.69 -2.13 5.70
N THR A 323 17.58 -2.12 7.03
CA THR A 323 17.98 -0.95 7.84
C THR A 323 19.48 -0.72 7.82
N ALA A 324 20.30 -1.78 7.82
CA ALA A 324 21.75 -1.67 7.70
C ALA A 324 22.20 -1.16 6.32
N VAL A 325 21.59 -1.67 5.24
CA VAL A 325 21.97 -1.33 3.86
C VAL A 325 21.47 0.06 3.45
N THR A 326 20.18 0.32 3.69
CA THR A 326 19.46 1.48 3.13
C THR A 326 19.16 2.58 4.16
N GLY A 327 19.36 2.30 5.45
CA GLY A 327 18.90 3.16 6.54
C GLY A 327 17.39 3.10 6.80
N LYS A 328 16.62 2.34 6.02
CA LYS A 328 15.15 2.28 6.06
C LYS A 328 14.65 0.84 6.14
N PHE A 329 13.49 0.63 6.74
CA PHE A 329 12.79 -0.64 6.63
C PHE A 329 12.03 -0.66 5.30
N ILE A 330 12.60 -1.28 4.27
CA ILE A 330 12.04 -1.20 2.91
C ILE A 330 10.70 -1.94 2.85
N GLY A 331 9.66 -1.26 2.36
CA GLY A 331 8.37 -1.85 2.08
C GLY A 331 8.37 -2.59 0.74
N HIS A 332 7.42 -3.49 0.55
CA HIS A 332 7.13 -4.12 -0.73
C HIS A 332 5.73 -3.65 -1.16
N ASP A 333 5.67 -2.77 -2.15
CA ASP A 333 4.43 -2.23 -2.68
C ASP A 333 4.13 -2.90 -4.02
N ASP A 334 3.27 -3.91 -3.97
CA ASP A 334 2.80 -4.67 -5.13
C ASP A 334 1.54 -4.05 -5.77
N LYS A 335 1.18 -2.81 -5.39
CA LYS A 335 0.02 -2.05 -5.90
C LYS A 335 0.42 -0.84 -6.75
N ILE A 336 1.45 -1.00 -7.57
CA ILE A 336 1.89 0.05 -8.50
C ILE A 336 1.03 -0.02 -9.78
N ASP A 337 0.53 1.14 -10.21
CA ASP A 337 -0.17 1.29 -11.50
C ASP A 337 0.67 0.80 -12.69
N GLU A 338 0.06 0.13 -13.67
CA GLU A 338 0.75 -0.53 -14.78
C GLU A 338 1.57 0.44 -15.64
N ALA A 339 1.04 1.62 -15.93
CA ALA A 339 1.74 2.62 -16.74
C ALA A 339 2.94 3.21 -15.99
N ARG A 340 2.78 3.47 -14.68
CA ARG A 340 3.89 3.89 -13.83
C ARG A 340 4.94 2.78 -13.67
N LEU A 341 4.50 1.53 -13.56
CA LEU A 341 5.37 0.37 -13.39
C LEU A 341 6.25 0.16 -14.62
N GLY A 342 5.69 0.21 -15.83
CA GLY A 342 6.46 0.07 -17.07
C GLY A 342 7.56 1.12 -17.22
N LYS A 343 7.26 2.39 -16.96
CA LYS A 343 8.25 3.48 -16.99
C LYS A 343 9.35 3.29 -15.94
N SER A 344 8.97 2.85 -14.75
CA SER A 344 9.90 2.62 -13.63
C SER A 344 10.80 1.41 -13.89
N PHE A 345 10.26 0.36 -14.52
CA PHE A 345 11.00 -0.82 -14.92
C PHE A 345 12.01 -0.51 -16.02
N GLN A 346 11.60 0.23 -17.06
CA GLN A 346 12.52 0.70 -18.09
C GLN A 346 13.68 1.50 -17.49
N TRP A 347 13.37 2.47 -16.62
CA TRP A 347 14.40 3.24 -15.93
C TRP A 347 15.34 2.35 -15.09
N THR A 348 14.78 1.32 -14.43
CA THR A 348 15.57 0.37 -13.64
C THR A 348 16.55 -0.40 -14.53
N CYS A 349 16.09 -0.92 -15.68
CA CYS A 349 16.93 -1.62 -16.66
C CYS A 349 18.08 -0.74 -17.14
N GLU A 350 17.77 0.45 -17.65
CA GLU A 350 18.76 1.39 -18.18
C GLU A 350 19.78 1.80 -17.12
N LYS A 351 19.32 1.99 -15.88
CA LYS A 351 20.18 2.43 -14.79
C LYS A 351 21.07 1.29 -14.30
N TYR A 352 20.55 0.08 -14.18
CA TYR A 352 21.31 -1.10 -13.78
C TYR A 352 22.42 -1.41 -14.78
N GLU A 353 22.12 -1.40 -16.09
CA GLU A 353 23.12 -1.68 -17.13
C GLU A 353 24.27 -0.65 -17.10
N LYS A 354 23.94 0.64 -16.91
CA LYS A 354 24.95 1.71 -16.75
C LYS A 354 25.82 1.56 -15.50
N LEU A 355 25.29 1.00 -14.41
CA LEU A 355 26.01 0.87 -13.14
C LEU A 355 26.88 -0.38 -13.08
N TYR A 356 26.40 -1.49 -13.66
CA TYR A 356 26.99 -2.81 -13.45
C TYR A 356 27.51 -3.46 -14.73
N ASN A 357 27.34 -2.82 -15.90
CA ASN A 357 27.78 -3.30 -17.21
C ASN A 357 27.26 -4.72 -17.54
N GLU A 358 26.07 -5.03 -17.03
CA GLU A 358 25.35 -6.30 -17.20
C GLU A 358 23.87 -6.00 -17.47
N PRO A 359 23.17 -6.77 -18.32
CA PRO A 359 21.76 -6.56 -18.59
C PRO A 359 20.91 -6.87 -17.35
N TYR A 360 19.94 -6.00 -17.04
CA TYR A 360 19.02 -6.25 -15.92
C TYR A 360 18.01 -7.35 -16.24
N SER A 361 17.44 -7.32 -17.44
CA SER A 361 16.59 -8.37 -18.01
C SER A 361 16.97 -8.60 -19.48
N GLU A 362 17.06 -9.87 -19.88
CA GLU A 362 17.48 -10.28 -21.21
C GLU A 362 16.50 -9.83 -22.31
N CYS A 363 15.23 -9.64 -21.96
CA CYS A 363 14.16 -9.33 -22.90
C CYS A 363 14.25 -7.90 -23.48
N MET A 364 15.03 -6.99 -22.88
CA MET A 364 15.15 -5.60 -23.35
C MET A 364 16.32 -5.37 -24.34
N ARG A 365 17.06 -6.41 -24.73
CA ARG A 365 17.99 -6.30 -25.87
C ARG A 365 17.21 -6.30 -27.19
N SER A 366 16.79 -5.12 -27.65
CA SER A 366 16.53 -4.92 -29.08
C SER A 366 17.46 -3.84 -29.63
N PRO A 367 18.25 -4.11 -30.70
CA PRO A 367 19.18 -3.14 -31.28
C PRO A 367 18.54 -2.15 -32.27
N THR A 368 17.22 -2.16 -32.50
CA THR A 368 16.59 -1.35 -33.57
C THR A 368 15.69 -0.24 -33.04
N PRO A 369 15.83 1.01 -33.54
CA PRO A 369 14.90 2.08 -33.24
C PRO A 369 13.59 1.82 -33.99
N LEU A 370 12.56 1.35 -33.28
CA LEU A 370 11.19 1.24 -33.78
C LEU A 370 10.32 2.33 -33.13
N PRO A 371 9.29 2.84 -33.85
CA PRO A 371 8.58 4.06 -33.50
C PRO A 371 7.87 4.01 -32.13
N ASP A 372 7.86 5.16 -31.43
CA ASP A 372 7.60 5.37 -29.99
C ASP A 372 6.30 4.75 -29.41
N THR A 373 5.32 4.37 -30.22
CA THR A 373 4.01 3.87 -29.74
C THR A 373 3.91 2.35 -29.65
N THR A 374 4.67 1.59 -30.44
CA THR A 374 4.68 0.11 -30.38
C THR A 374 5.58 -0.43 -29.27
N VAL A 375 6.62 0.33 -28.89
CA VAL A 375 7.51 0.01 -27.77
C VAL A 375 6.75 -0.04 -26.46
N ILE A 376 5.85 0.92 -26.17
CA ILE A 376 5.12 0.96 -24.91
C ILE A 376 4.18 -0.24 -24.75
N HIS A 377 3.50 -0.66 -25.82
CA HIS A 377 2.57 -1.80 -25.78
C HIS A 377 3.30 -3.15 -25.70
N ASN A 378 4.43 -3.30 -26.40
CA ASN A 378 5.25 -4.52 -26.35
C ASN A 378 6.04 -4.62 -25.03
N VAL A 379 6.57 -3.50 -24.52
CA VAL A 379 7.14 -3.42 -23.18
C VAL A 379 6.07 -3.71 -22.15
N ALA A 380 4.85 -3.18 -22.23
CA ALA A 380 3.76 -3.52 -21.30
C ALA A 380 3.42 -5.03 -21.31
N ASN A 381 3.36 -5.68 -22.48
CA ASN A 381 3.08 -7.12 -22.58
C ASN A 381 4.25 -8.02 -22.12
N MET A 382 5.52 -7.61 -22.33
CA MET A 382 6.70 -8.29 -21.77
C MET A 382 6.85 -8.06 -20.27
N THR A 383 6.55 -6.85 -19.82
CA THR A 383 6.49 -6.44 -18.42
C THR A 383 5.40 -7.22 -17.68
N ARG A 384 4.29 -7.58 -18.34
CA ARG A 384 3.25 -8.47 -17.78
C ARG A 384 3.75 -9.87 -17.44
N HIS A 385 4.63 -10.46 -18.24
CA HIS A 385 5.24 -11.77 -17.92
C HIS A 385 6.34 -11.65 -16.86
N MET A 386 7.10 -10.55 -16.85
CA MET A 386 8.25 -10.37 -15.95
C MET A 386 7.97 -9.63 -14.64
N LEU A 387 6.79 -9.03 -14.47
CA LEU A 387 6.36 -8.35 -13.25
C LEU A 387 5.05 -8.95 -12.74
N VAL A 388 4.78 -8.83 -11.44
CA VAL A 388 3.50 -9.17 -10.80
C VAL A 388 2.44 -8.13 -11.20
N LEU A 389 2.04 -8.11 -12.47
CA LEU A 389 0.91 -7.33 -12.95
C LEU A 389 -0.39 -8.14 -12.83
N ARG A 390 -1.47 -7.41 -12.52
CA ARG A 390 -2.86 -7.90 -12.36
C ARG A 390 -3.26 -8.88 -13.46
N SER A 391 -3.76 -10.04 -13.05
CA SER A 391 -4.56 -10.93 -13.90
C SER A 391 -6.04 -10.98 -13.49
N ASN A 392 -6.56 -9.99 -12.74
CA ASN A 392 -8.01 -9.87 -12.50
C ASN A 392 -8.43 -8.43 -12.14
N PRO A 393 -9.39 -7.82 -12.86
CA PRO A 393 -9.96 -6.53 -12.51
C PRO A 393 -11.01 -6.73 -11.42
N LEU A 394 -10.59 -6.96 -10.18
CA LEU A 394 -11.42 -6.49 -9.08
C LEU A 394 -11.24 -4.96 -9.04
N PRO A 395 -12.32 -4.17 -9.15
CA PRO A 395 -12.27 -2.72 -9.06
C PRO A 395 -11.89 -2.34 -7.62
N LEU A 396 -10.60 -2.34 -7.32
CA LEU A 396 -10.08 -1.80 -6.07
C LEU A 396 -10.05 -0.27 -6.21
N PRO A 397 -10.81 0.49 -5.40
CA PRO A 397 -10.87 1.94 -5.54
C PRO A 397 -9.56 2.57 -5.06
N ILE A 398 -8.71 2.89 -6.03
CA ILE A 398 -8.02 4.17 -6.24
C ILE A 398 -7.30 4.79 -5.02
N HIS A 399 -5.97 4.67 -5.05
CA HIS A 399 -5.03 5.39 -4.20
C HIS A 399 -4.95 6.92 -4.52
N ASP A 400 -5.51 7.36 -5.66
CA ASP A 400 -5.50 8.78 -6.09
C ASP A 400 -6.44 9.67 -5.29
N GLN A 401 -7.52 9.13 -4.72
CA GLN A 401 -8.39 9.93 -3.87
C GLN A 401 -7.73 10.36 -2.55
N ALA A 402 -6.69 9.62 -2.10
CA ALA A 402 -5.91 10.02 -0.94
C ALA A 402 -4.90 11.13 -1.27
N LEU A 403 -4.47 11.26 -2.53
CA LEU A 403 -3.62 12.36 -3.01
C LEU A 403 -4.39 13.69 -3.06
N LEU A 404 -5.67 13.64 -3.45
CA LEU A 404 -6.55 14.81 -3.52
C LEU A 404 -6.85 15.48 -2.18
N LEU A 405 -6.62 14.80 -1.05
CA LEU A 405 -6.94 15.31 0.29
C LEU A 405 -6.16 16.57 0.68
N LEU A 406 -5.09 16.94 -0.05
CA LEU A 406 -4.21 18.05 0.30
C LEU A 406 -3.68 18.83 -0.91
N GLU A 407 -4.32 18.72 -2.07
CA GLU A 407 -4.06 19.59 -3.20
C GLU A 407 -4.64 20.99 -2.91
N THR A 408 -3.76 21.97 -2.73
CA THR A 408 -4.18 23.38 -2.78
C THR A 408 -4.61 23.70 -4.21
N PRO A 409 -5.65 24.53 -4.44
CA PRO A 409 -5.89 25.09 -5.76
C PRO A 409 -4.59 25.73 -6.23
N SER A 410 -4.11 25.34 -7.41
CA SER A 410 -3.03 26.03 -8.08
C SER A 410 -3.41 27.52 -8.11
N ASN A 411 -2.57 28.36 -7.52
CA ASN A 411 -2.63 29.80 -7.71
C ASN A 411 -2.33 30.05 -9.19
N THR A 412 -3.34 29.91 -10.03
CA THR A 412 -3.36 30.47 -11.37
C THR A 412 -3.36 31.97 -11.16
N ARG A 413 -2.16 32.57 -11.27
CA ARG A 413 -2.02 34.00 -11.57
C ARG A 413 -2.93 34.25 -12.78
N ARG A 414 -4.06 34.92 -12.55
CA ARG A 414 -4.89 35.48 -13.62
C ARG A 414 -4.05 36.50 -14.36
N SER A 415 -3.47 36.09 -15.48
CA SER A 415 -3.00 37.00 -16.52
C SER A 415 -4.21 37.80 -17.00
N ARG A 416 -4.16 39.13 -16.90
CA ARG A 416 -5.16 40.00 -17.52
C ARG A 416 -5.14 39.80 -19.05
N PRO A 417 -6.29 39.85 -19.74
CA PRO A 417 -6.32 39.76 -21.19
C PRO A 417 -5.80 41.08 -21.77
N GLY A 418 -4.70 41.00 -22.51
CA GLY A 418 -4.18 42.11 -23.32
C GLY A 418 -4.82 42.06 -24.70
N ASP A 419 -5.45 43.16 -25.07
CA ASP A 419 -6.07 43.38 -26.38
C ASP A 419 -5.07 43.20 -27.53
N ALA A 420 -5.56 42.56 -28.59
CA ALA A 420 -4.88 42.38 -29.84
C ALA A 420 -4.66 43.71 -30.57
N ARG A 421 -3.43 43.97 -31.04
CA ARG A 421 -3.21 44.71 -32.28
C ARG A 421 -2.12 44.07 -33.12
N ILE A 422 -2.54 43.70 -34.31
CA ILE A 422 -1.76 43.29 -35.48
C ILE A 422 -1.09 44.54 -36.06
N CYS A 423 0.20 44.46 -36.42
CA CYS A 423 0.70 44.83 -37.76
C CYS A 423 2.24 44.66 -37.92
N PRO A 424 2.74 44.51 -39.15
CA PRO A 424 3.98 43.80 -39.47
C PRO A 424 5.20 44.71 -39.76
N LEU A 425 6.35 44.03 -39.82
CA LEU A 425 7.68 44.34 -40.35
C LEU A 425 7.89 45.65 -41.16
N GLY A 426 8.94 46.39 -40.79
CA GLY A 426 9.65 47.37 -41.63
C GLY A 426 10.48 48.36 -40.79
N GLY A 427 11.82 48.31 -40.87
CA GLY A 427 12.75 49.24 -40.17
C GLY A 427 12.85 50.63 -40.85
N PRO A 428 13.94 51.41 -40.69
CA PRO A 428 14.95 51.50 -39.62
C PRO A 428 14.99 52.89 -38.93
N ASN A 429 15.81 52.96 -37.86
CA ASN A 429 16.33 54.10 -37.06
C ASN A 429 16.39 55.51 -37.74
N PRO A 430 16.36 56.66 -37.00
CA PRO A 430 17.48 57.00 -36.09
C PRO A 430 17.21 57.95 -34.89
N ARG A 431 18.21 58.01 -33.98
CA ARG A 431 18.66 59.16 -33.14
C ARG A 431 17.73 59.66 -32.00
N GLN A 432 18.12 59.48 -30.73
CA GLN A 432 18.91 60.44 -29.92
C GLN A 432 18.95 60.02 -28.43
N VAL A 433 20.13 60.23 -27.84
CA VAL A 433 20.61 60.04 -26.46
C VAL A 433 20.47 61.40 -25.72
N PRO A 434 20.77 61.64 -24.42
CA PRO A 434 20.94 60.81 -23.19
C PRO A 434 20.13 61.33 -21.96
N ALA A 435 20.39 60.68 -20.81
CA ALA A 435 20.69 61.28 -19.49
C ALA A 435 19.63 60.97 -18.41
N GLY A 436 19.98 60.49 -17.21
CA GLY A 436 21.27 60.19 -16.63
C GLY A 436 21.10 59.32 -15.38
N ALA A 437 22.11 58.51 -15.10
CA ALA A 437 22.42 58.04 -13.75
C ALA A 437 23.16 59.18 -13.01
N PRO A 438 23.26 59.18 -11.68
CA PRO A 438 24.08 58.22 -10.95
C PRO A 438 23.36 57.80 -9.63
N GLU A 439 23.86 57.02 -8.67
CA GLU A 439 25.19 56.57 -8.26
C GLU A 439 24.96 55.55 -7.14
N SER A 440 25.75 54.47 -7.09
CA SER A 440 26.43 53.92 -5.88
C SER A 440 25.57 53.50 -4.64
N LEU A 441 25.85 52.47 -3.82
CA LEU A 441 27.06 51.90 -3.23
C LEU A 441 26.72 50.48 -2.72
N LEU A 442 27.66 49.55 -2.91
CA LEU A 442 27.85 48.31 -2.11
C LEU A 442 28.42 48.65 -0.70
N PRO A 443 28.75 47.71 0.24
CA PRO A 443 28.50 46.25 0.37
C PRO A 443 28.14 45.78 1.83
N ARG A 444 28.11 44.43 2.03
CA ARG A 444 28.41 43.64 3.27
C ARG A 444 27.31 43.60 4.36
N ALA A 445 27.11 42.55 5.17
CA ALA A 445 27.82 41.30 5.47
C ALA A 445 26.84 40.26 6.09
N ASP A 446 27.25 38.99 6.00
CA ASP A 446 27.13 37.86 6.94
C ASP A 446 26.07 37.86 8.07
N LEU A 447 25.18 36.85 8.02
CA LEU A 447 25.04 35.76 9.02
C LEU A 447 24.13 34.64 8.48
#